data_AF-A0A1S3KGF7-F1
#
_entry.id   AF-A0A1S3KGF7-F1
#
_cell.length_a   1.000
_cell.length_b   1.000
_cell.length_c   1.000
_cell.angle_alpha   90.00
_cell.angle_beta   90.00
_cell.angle_gamma   90.00
#
_symmetry.space_group_name_H-M   'P 1'
#
loop_
_entity.id
_entity.type
_entity.pdbx_description
1 polymer ?
#
loop_
_entity_poly.entity_id
_entity_poly.type
_entity_poly.pdbx_seq_one_letter_code
_entity_poly.pdbx_strand_id
1 'polypeptide(L)'
;MSRFMYALLALCLALAIFTGSTHGGYVCEMGKILLSMNTLGDKKVTFATPFATKPDVSVALAAMEASNTKNTRIRAFAKDIATDGFIAETLTWDDTILYTVAVSWIACGERDRCAGMNHNQQ
;
A
#
# COMPACT_ATOMS: atom_id res chain seq x y z
N MET A 1 -35.01 10.90 15.13
CA MET A 1 -34.38 10.76 13.79
C MET A 1 -33.08 11.56 13.78
N SER A 2 -31.89 10.96 13.94
CA SER A 2 -30.57 11.60 13.66
C SER A 2 -29.39 10.78 14.23
N ARG A 3 -29.37 9.45 14.04
CA ARG A 3 -28.17 8.63 14.32
C ARG A 3 -27.91 7.54 13.26
N PHE A 4 -28.97 7.08 12.58
CA PHE A 4 -28.85 6.13 11.47
C PHE A 4 -28.41 6.76 10.13
N MET A 5 -28.47 8.09 9.98
CA MET A 5 -28.12 8.76 8.72
C MET A 5 -26.61 9.01 8.56
N TYR A 6 -25.86 9.14 9.67
CA TYR A 6 -24.41 9.33 9.64
C TYR A 6 -23.65 8.02 9.41
N ALA A 7 -24.21 6.88 9.83
CA ALA A 7 -23.59 5.57 9.63
C ALA A 7 -23.60 5.12 8.16
N LEU A 8 -24.60 5.55 7.36
CA LEU A 8 -24.64 5.24 5.92
C LEU A 8 -23.73 6.15 5.09
N LEU A 9 -23.51 7.40 5.52
CA LEU A 9 -22.63 8.34 4.81
C LEU A 9 -21.14 8.05 5.05
N ALA A 10 -20.77 7.47 6.18
CA ALA A 10 -19.39 7.04 6.45
C ALA A 10 -18.99 5.76 5.69
N LEU A 11 -19.95 4.93 5.30
CA LEU A 11 -19.69 3.71 4.52
C LEU A 11 -19.55 3.99 3.01
N CYS A 12 -20.00 5.16 2.54
CA CYS A 12 -20.00 5.51 1.12
C CYS A 12 -18.69 6.17 0.65
N LEU A 13 -17.82 6.65 1.56
CA LEU A 13 -16.54 7.27 1.19
C LEU A 13 -15.38 6.28 0.98
N ALA A 14 -15.60 4.98 1.17
CA ALA A 14 -14.57 3.94 0.99
C ALA A 14 -14.64 3.22 -0.38
N LEU A 15 -15.54 3.58 -1.28
CA LEU A 15 -15.76 2.87 -2.54
C LEU A 15 -15.72 3.80 -3.76
N ALA A 16 -14.49 4.16 -4.13
CA ALA A 16 -13.97 4.44 -5.48
C ALA A 16 -12.62 5.15 -5.25
N ILE A 17 -11.48 4.64 -5.69
CA ILE A 17 -10.99 4.51 -7.07
C ILE A 17 -9.90 3.40 -6.97
N PHE A 18 -9.91 2.28 -7.68
CA PHE A 18 -9.89 2.07 -9.11
C PHE A 18 -10.71 0.81 -9.46
N THR A 19 -11.75 0.93 -10.29
CA THR A 19 -12.15 -0.23 -11.10
C THR A 19 -11.15 -0.36 -12.23
N GLY A 20 -10.02 -1.01 -11.95
CA GLY A 20 -9.08 -1.41 -12.99
C GLY A 20 -9.78 -2.37 -13.95
N SER A 21 -9.99 -1.95 -15.19
CA SER A 21 -10.41 -2.86 -16.25
C SER A 21 -9.25 -3.82 -16.54
N THR A 22 -9.37 -5.04 -16.03
CA THR A 22 -8.34 -6.07 -16.19
C THR A 22 -8.49 -6.71 -17.56
N HIS A 23 -7.54 -6.46 -18.46
CA HIS A 23 -7.35 -7.29 -19.64
C HIS A 23 -6.38 -8.42 -19.21
N GLY A 24 -6.84 -9.67 -19.24
CA GLY A 24 -5.98 -10.83 -18.94
C GLY A 24 -5.66 -11.12 -17.47
N GLY A 25 -6.48 -10.67 -16.50
CA GLY A 25 -6.31 -11.07 -15.09
C GLY A 25 -5.25 -10.30 -14.30
N TYR A 26 -4.63 -9.27 -14.90
CA TYR A 26 -3.77 -8.32 -14.22
C TYR A 26 -4.58 -7.37 -13.34
N VAL A 27 -4.27 -7.31 -12.05
CA VAL A 27 -4.88 -6.40 -11.07
C VAL A 27 -3.81 -5.56 -10.40
N CYS A 28 -4.20 -4.41 -9.88
CA CYS A 28 -3.33 -3.60 -9.02
C CYS A 28 -3.96 -3.45 -7.63
N GLU A 29 -3.12 -3.53 -6.61
CA GLU A 29 -3.44 -3.24 -5.22
C GLU A 29 -2.60 -2.06 -4.75
N MET A 30 -3.16 -1.20 -3.93
CA MET A 30 -2.51 0.04 -3.48
C MET A 30 -2.68 0.22 -1.99
N GLY A 31 -1.74 0.92 -1.37
CA GLY A 31 -1.84 1.30 0.02
C GLY A 31 -0.96 2.47 0.39
N LYS A 32 -1.10 2.90 1.64
CA LYS A 32 -0.34 4.00 2.23
C LYS A 32 0.08 3.62 3.65
N ILE A 33 1.30 3.99 4.02
CA ILE A 33 1.87 3.78 5.35
C ILE A 33 2.26 5.16 5.88
N LEU A 34 1.81 5.51 7.08
CA LEU A 34 2.25 6.71 7.80
C LEU A 34 3.28 6.32 8.85
N LEU A 35 4.40 7.02 8.87
CA LEU A 35 5.54 6.76 9.73
C LEU A 35 5.96 8.06 10.44
N SER A 36 6.52 7.91 11.62
CA SER A 36 7.23 8.95 12.36
C SER A 36 8.68 8.52 12.52
N MET A 37 9.54 9.41 13.04
CA MET A 37 10.97 9.11 13.22
C MET A 37 11.22 7.79 13.97
N ASN A 38 10.40 7.50 14.98
CA ASN A 38 10.53 6.30 15.82
C ASN A 38 9.97 5.03 15.15
N THR A 39 9.29 5.15 14.01
CA THR A 39 8.70 4.03 13.28
C THR A 39 9.29 3.83 11.89
N LEU A 40 10.30 4.61 11.51
CA LEU A 40 11.10 4.38 10.30
C LEU A 40 11.71 2.96 10.29
N GLY A 41 12.19 2.56 9.11
CA GLY A 41 12.73 1.24 8.83
C GLY A 41 11.73 0.35 8.10
N ASP A 42 11.87 -0.95 8.30
CA ASP A 42 11.10 -1.96 7.59
C ASP A 42 9.66 -2.03 8.09
N LYS A 43 8.73 -2.11 7.13
CA LYS A 43 7.32 -2.39 7.38
C LYS A 43 6.85 -3.48 6.43
N LYS A 44 6.38 -4.59 7.03
CA LYS A 44 5.75 -5.67 6.27
C LYS A 44 4.40 -5.21 5.76
N VAL A 45 4.18 -5.38 4.46
CA VAL A 45 2.90 -5.20 3.80
C VAL A 45 2.43 -6.57 3.32
N THR A 46 1.23 -6.96 3.72
CA THR A 46 0.56 -8.16 3.24
C THR A 46 -0.50 -7.75 2.24
N PHE A 47 -0.51 -8.37 1.07
CA PHE A 47 -1.58 -8.13 0.09
C PHE A 47 -2.89 -8.74 0.58
N ALA A 48 -4.01 -8.05 0.33
CA ALA A 48 -5.34 -8.53 0.70
C ALA A 48 -5.68 -9.88 0.03
N THR A 49 -5.14 -10.10 -1.17
CA THR A 49 -5.20 -11.38 -1.87
C THR A 49 -3.87 -11.64 -2.55
N PRO A 50 -3.23 -12.81 -2.33
CA PRO A 50 -1.99 -13.15 -3.00
C PRO A 50 -2.13 -13.08 -4.53
N PHE A 51 -1.08 -12.63 -5.19
CA PHE A 51 -0.94 -12.69 -6.65
C PHE A 51 -0.59 -14.11 -7.09
N ALA A 52 -0.93 -14.47 -8.33
CA ALA A 52 -0.59 -15.77 -8.91
C ALA A 52 0.93 -15.89 -9.16
N THR A 53 1.55 -14.77 -9.55
CA THR A 53 3.00 -14.64 -9.77
C THR A 53 3.53 -13.41 -9.01
N LYS A 54 4.85 -13.30 -8.88
CA LYS A 54 5.48 -12.17 -8.19
C LYS A 54 5.06 -10.85 -8.89
N PRO A 55 4.40 -9.91 -8.17
CA PRO A 55 3.96 -8.66 -8.77
C PRO A 55 5.12 -7.66 -8.92
N ASP A 56 4.92 -6.66 -9.79
CA ASP A 56 5.74 -5.46 -9.82
C ASP A 56 5.26 -4.47 -8.76
N VAL A 57 6.17 -4.02 -7.89
CA VAL A 57 5.84 -3.11 -6.79
C VAL A 57 6.61 -1.80 -6.93
N SER A 58 5.89 -0.69 -6.94
CA SER A 58 6.45 0.66 -6.87
C SER A 58 6.09 1.32 -5.55
N VAL A 59 7.06 2.05 -4.98
CA VAL A 59 6.93 2.77 -3.71
C VAL A 59 7.32 4.22 -3.93
N ALA A 60 6.55 5.15 -3.37
CA ALA A 60 6.76 6.58 -3.51
C ALA A 60 6.48 7.33 -2.20
N LEU A 61 7.10 8.49 -2.05
CA LEU A 61 6.75 9.42 -0.97
C LEU A 61 5.40 10.06 -1.28
N ALA A 62 4.49 10.03 -0.32
CA ALA A 62 3.16 10.63 -0.39
C ALA A 62 3.03 11.91 0.46
N ALA A 63 3.82 12.03 1.53
CA ALA A 63 3.93 13.23 2.37
C ALA A 63 5.24 13.19 3.15
N MET A 64 5.77 14.34 3.55
CA MET A 64 6.96 14.43 4.41
C MET A 64 6.97 15.75 5.16
N GLU A 65 7.28 15.68 6.45
CA GLU A 65 7.59 16.82 7.30
C GLU A 65 9.00 16.64 7.87
N ALA A 66 9.89 17.58 7.54
CA ALA A 66 11.28 17.55 7.95
C ALA A 66 11.67 18.90 8.58
N SER A 67 12.66 18.88 9.47
CA SER A 67 13.27 20.13 9.95
C SER A 67 13.99 20.84 8.81
N ASN A 68 13.90 22.17 8.78
CA ASN A 68 14.67 23.02 7.88
C ASN A 68 16.10 23.30 8.38
N THR A 69 16.47 22.81 9.57
CA THR A 69 17.77 23.08 10.18
C THR A 69 18.90 22.22 9.62
N LYS A 70 18.55 21.12 8.93
CA LYS A 70 19.45 20.09 8.42
C LYS A 70 19.05 19.71 7.00
N ASN A 71 19.96 19.07 6.27
CA ASN A 71 19.65 18.58 4.93
C ASN A 71 18.55 17.51 4.98
N THR A 72 17.60 17.58 4.05
CA THR A 72 16.55 16.58 3.93
C THR A 72 17.03 15.42 3.08
N ARG A 73 17.13 14.24 3.69
CA ARG A 73 17.58 13.01 3.05
C ARG A 73 16.61 11.89 3.41
N ILE A 74 15.97 11.29 2.42
CA ILE A 74 15.00 10.22 2.66
C ILE A 74 15.02 9.24 1.49
N ARG A 75 14.77 7.97 1.78
CA ARG A 75 14.60 6.93 0.78
C ARG A 75 13.45 6.02 1.17
N ALA A 76 12.62 5.66 0.19
CA ALA A 76 11.58 4.65 0.32
C ALA A 76 11.67 3.68 -0.86
N PHE A 77 11.65 2.37 -0.61
CA PHE A 77 11.65 1.36 -1.66
C PHE A 77 11.02 0.05 -1.18
N ALA A 78 10.60 -0.79 -2.13
CA ALA A 78 10.15 -2.14 -1.86
C ALA A 78 11.34 -3.11 -1.92
N LYS A 79 11.40 -4.05 -0.97
CA LYS A 79 12.31 -5.20 -0.98
C LYS A 79 11.54 -6.47 -0.61
N ASP A 80 12.16 -7.62 -0.83
CA ASP A 80 11.60 -8.93 -0.49
C ASP A 80 10.17 -9.14 -1.02
N ILE A 81 9.95 -8.73 -2.28
CA ILE A 81 8.65 -8.84 -2.94
C ILE A 81 8.35 -10.31 -3.24
N ALA A 82 7.26 -10.80 -2.66
CA ALA A 82 6.68 -12.12 -2.82
C ALA A 82 5.23 -12.02 -3.35
N THR A 83 4.57 -13.15 -3.56
CA THR A 83 3.18 -13.19 -4.05
C THR A 83 2.16 -12.72 -3.02
N ASP A 84 2.47 -12.85 -1.73
CA ASP A 84 1.58 -12.54 -0.60
C ASP A 84 1.91 -11.21 0.09
N GLY A 85 3.03 -10.56 -0.27
CA GLY A 85 3.43 -9.29 0.33
C GLY A 85 4.83 -8.83 -0.06
N PHE A 86 5.29 -7.79 0.61
CA PHE A 86 6.64 -7.24 0.47
C PHE A 86 7.04 -6.46 1.73
N ILE A 87 8.29 -5.99 1.79
CA ILE A 87 8.76 -5.06 2.81
C ILE A 87 8.89 -3.67 2.20
N ALA A 88 8.16 -2.70 2.75
CA ALA A 88 8.37 -1.28 2.49
C ALA A 88 9.43 -0.77 3.46
N GLU A 89 10.65 -0.52 2.96
CA GLU A 89 11.71 0.11 3.75
C GLU A 89 11.62 1.62 3.56
N THR A 90 11.57 2.36 4.68
CA THR A 90 11.69 3.83 4.66
C THR A 90 12.79 4.25 5.61
N LEU A 91 13.83 4.91 5.10
CA LEU A 91 14.96 5.33 5.92
C LEU A 91 15.38 6.77 5.64
N THR A 92 16.05 7.32 6.64
CA THR A 92 16.80 8.58 6.61
C THR A 92 18.23 8.26 7.05
N TRP A 93 19.15 9.18 6.81
CA TRP A 93 20.55 9.00 7.21
C TRP A 93 21.20 10.32 7.61
N ASP A 94 22.38 10.19 8.21
CA ASP A 94 23.17 11.31 8.73
C ASP A 94 22.34 12.11 9.77
N ASP A 95 22.45 13.42 9.78
CA ASP A 95 21.83 14.32 10.75
C ASP A 95 20.42 14.79 10.36
N THR A 96 19.74 14.13 9.41
CA THR A 96 18.40 14.52 8.98
C THR A 96 17.36 14.30 10.09
N ILE A 97 16.56 15.34 10.36
CA ILE A 97 15.47 15.30 11.33
C ILE A 97 14.13 15.21 10.59
N LEU A 98 13.48 14.05 10.65
CA LEU A 98 12.13 13.81 10.11
C LEU A 98 11.11 13.78 11.25
N TYR A 99 9.99 14.48 11.08
CA TYR A 99 8.86 14.41 12.01
C TYR A 99 7.88 13.32 11.57
N THR A 100 7.44 13.41 10.32
CA THR A 100 6.50 12.47 9.71
C THR A 100 6.87 12.21 8.26
N VAL A 101 6.55 11.01 7.79
CA VAL A 101 6.57 10.65 6.37
C VAL A 101 5.41 9.74 6.08
N ALA A 102 4.76 9.94 4.94
CA ALA A 102 3.87 8.94 4.38
C ALA A 102 4.45 8.36 3.10
N VAL A 103 4.33 7.05 2.96
CA VAL A 103 4.76 6.31 1.77
C VAL A 103 3.54 5.64 1.16
N SER A 104 3.34 5.84 -0.14
CA SER A 104 2.36 5.09 -0.92
C SER A 104 3.03 3.98 -1.70
N TRP A 105 2.28 2.93 -1.99
CA TRP A 105 2.73 1.82 -2.82
C TRP A 105 1.63 1.37 -3.77
N ILE A 106 2.04 0.81 -4.90
CA ILE A 106 1.19 0.12 -5.87
C ILE A 106 1.89 -1.19 -6.25
N ALA A 107 1.14 -2.29 -6.20
CA ALA A 107 1.56 -3.61 -6.63
C ALA A 107 0.66 -4.08 -7.77
N CYS A 108 1.21 -4.38 -8.93
CA CYS A 108 0.45 -4.85 -10.09
C CYS A 108 0.96 -6.21 -10.55
N GLY A 109 0.05 -7.14 -10.82
CA GLY A 109 0.40 -8.49 -11.25
C GLY A 109 -0.82 -9.34 -11.57
N GLU A 110 -0.58 -10.56 -12.03
CA GLU A 110 -1.63 -11.53 -12.33
C GLU A 110 -2.27 -12.07 -11.04
N ARG A 111 -3.60 -12.23 -11.05
CA ARG A 111 -4.34 -12.82 -9.94
C ARG A 111 -5.38 -13.80 -10.49
N ASP A 112 -5.33 -15.04 -10.01
CA ASP A 112 -6.28 -16.07 -10.41
C ASP A 112 -7.68 -15.72 -9.93
N ARG A 113 -8.63 -15.64 -10.86
CA ARG A 113 -10.05 -15.43 -10.54
C ARG A 113 -10.71 -16.64 -9.88
N CYS A 114 -10.06 -17.82 -9.88
CA CYS A 114 -10.68 -19.11 -9.56
C CYS A 114 -10.18 -19.78 -8.27
N ALA A 115 -9.29 -19.16 -7.50
CA ALA A 115 -8.78 -19.74 -6.24
C ALA A 115 -9.84 -19.98 -5.14
N GLY A 116 -11.12 -19.62 -5.39
CA GLY A 116 -12.27 -19.92 -4.53
C GLY A 116 -13.47 -20.53 -5.26
N MET A 117 -13.34 -20.95 -6.53
CA MET A 117 -14.43 -21.62 -7.24
C MET A 117 -14.21 -23.13 -7.22
N ASN A 118 -14.94 -23.83 -6.33
CA ASN A 118 -15.02 -25.28 -6.37
C ASN A 118 -15.68 -25.71 -7.68
N HIS A 119 -14.91 -26.34 -8.58
CA HIS A 119 -15.40 -26.87 -9.86
C HIS A 119 -16.31 -28.12 -9.73
N ASN A 120 -16.92 -28.35 -8.56
CA ASN A 120 -17.81 -29.50 -8.32
C ASN A 120 -19.29 -29.06 -8.23
N GLN A 121 -19.76 -28.34 -9.25
CA GLN A 121 -21.19 -28.22 -9.54
C GLN A 121 -21.46 -28.65 -10.99
N GLN A 122 -21.33 -29.95 -11.23
CA GLN A 122 -22.07 -30.68 -12.26
C GLN A 122 -22.48 -32.03 -11.68
#